data_AF-B6HHB9-F1
#
_entry.id   AF-B6HHB9-F1
#
_cell.length_a   1.000
_cell.length_b   1.000
_cell.length_c   1.000
_cell.angle_alpha   90.00
_cell.angle_beta   90.00
_cell.angle_gamma   90.00
#
_symmetry.space_group_name_H-M   'P 1'
#
loop_
_entity.id
_entity.type
_entity.pdbx_description
1 polymer ?
#
loop_
_entity_poly.entity_id
_entity_poly.type
_entity_poly.pdbx_seq_one_letter_code
_entity_poly.pdbx_strand_id
1 'polypeptide(L)'
;MFLFLSFVISLPPLVASFVHPGLLVSDSDISRTQKKIKANQDPWTTSWNTLTNLPFSDPSYTPSPVSAVYRSTWEDHTANAQLLWHDVAAAFNLGLRWKISGNTSCADAASNILHAWATTLISIDGGDDKYLTAGLQGYELANAAELLRDYQPFVDNVLPSVVEMANNVFIPMHYRWLNHEEPSEHNVLHFFANWELCNVASAMAMAVITDNQTVWDFAVNYFKTGDGTGAINNAITNIIEEPGTGVLLGQGQESGRDQGHSALDMQLFGVIGQQAWNQGEDLFAYNDSRILRGMEYFARYNLGNDVPFVPYTNGIVSYTEVSSASRGAIRPTWELLYNHYVMIKRMDAPWTTLYLNNTLDYYGGAEGGAGSWGEGSGHYDGLGWGSLLYRMDESDVIAPFPSKSASPTANPTSSASTTLNLAPSAMTTTTGASDQSAPVSHSATTNFAAVSTTPRTQTFASSTISDDNFPQLRGPKSHLRVPNKSLLEITWPQSEAIFKILYMYIYMYVCVCLLLYIVD
;
A
#
# COMPACT_ATOMS: atom_id res chain seq x y z
N MET A 1 55.84 -31.10 27.53
CA MET A 1 54.72 -30.17 27.79
C MET A 1 54.54 -29.33 26.53
N PHE A 2 53.64 -29.73 25.63
CA PHE A 2 53.39 -29.00 24.38
C PHE A 2 52.27 -27.99 24.64
N LEU A 3 52.60 -26.70 24.57
CA LEU A 3 51.62 -25.62 24.58
C LEU A 3 50.94 -25.55 23.21
N PHE A 4 49.63 -25.79 23.18
CA PHE A 4 48.80 -25.39 22.05
C PHE A 4 48.41 -23.92 22.22
N LEU A 5 48.86 -23.08 21.28
CA LEU A 5 48.43 -21.70 21.18
C LEU A 5 47.21 -21.65 20.26
N SER A 6 46.01 -21.49 20.84
CA SER A 6 44.79 -21.26 20.07
C SER A 6 44.75 -19.80 19.63
N PHE A 7 44.93 -19.55 18.32
CA PHE A 7 44.61 -18.26 17.71
C PHE A 7 43.10 -18.14 17.56
N VAL A 8 42.48 -17.23 18.31
CA VAL A 8 41.12 -16.78 18.05
C VAL A 8 41.21 -15.79 16.90
N ILE A 9 40.78 -16.21 15.71
CA ILE A 9 40.59 -15.31 14.57
C ILE A 9 39.25 -14.61 14.79
N SER A 10 39.27 -13.38 15.28
CA SER A 10 38.10 -12.50 15.24
C SER A 10 37.83 -12.15 13.78
N LEU A 11 36.84 -12.78 13.17
CA LEU A 11 36.27 -12.32 11.90
C LEU A 11 35.53 -11.00 12.18
N PRO A 12 35.83 -9.90 11.47
CA PRO A 12 35.00 -8.70 11.56
C PRO A 12 33.57 -9.03 11.13
N PRO A 13 32.54 -8.35 11.69
CA PRO A 13 31.18 -8.50 11.21
C PRO A 13 31.16 -8.19 9.72
N LEU A 14 30.58 -9.10 8.93
CA LEU A 14 30.34 -8.88 7.51
C LEU A 14 29.27 -7.79 7.43
N VAL A 15 29.66 -6.55 7.14
CA VAL A 15 28.70 -5.52 6.73
C VAL A 15 28.17 -5.97 5.37
N ALA A 16 26.93 -6.45 5.33
CA ALA A 16 26.27 -6.67 4.06
C ALA A 16 26.01 -5.30 3.43
N SER A 17 26.57 -5.06 2.24
CA SER A 17 26.22 -3.89 1.43
C SER A 17 24.80 -4.08 0.91
N PHE A 18 24.04 -3.00 0.77
CA PHE A 18 22.78 -3.06 0.05
C PHE A 18 22.99 -3.52 -1.39
N VAL A 19 22.00 -4.24 -1.91
CA VAL A 19 21.93 -4.66 -3.32
C VAL A 19 21.35 -3.52 -4.14
N HIS A 20 22.00 -3.20 -5.27
CA HIS A 20 21.56 -2.19 -6.22
C HIS A 20 21.60 -2.71 -7.66
N PRO A 21 20.52 -2.55 -8.46
CA PRO A 21 19.17 -2.20 -8.00
C PRO A 21 18.60 -3.31 -7.10
N GLY A 22 17.97 -2.95 -5.97
CA GLY A 22 17.49 -3.95 -5.00
C GLY A 22 16.22 -3.60 -4.25
N LEU A 23 15.39 -2.69 -4.77
CA LEU A 23 14.05 -2.44 -4.24
C LEU A 23 13.02 -3.34 -4.94
N LEU A 24 12.03 -2.79 -5.65
CA LEU A 24 10.96 -3.60 -6.25
C LEU A 24 11.38 -4.36 -7.50
N VAL A 25 12.39 -3.87 -8.22
CA VAL A 25 12.81 -4.43 -9.51
C VAL A 25 14.24 -4.96 -9.42
N SER A 26 14.42 -6.23 -9.78
CA SER A 26 15.73 -6.87 -9.87
C SER A 26 16.24 -6.98 -11.31
N ASP A 27 17.54 -7.17 -11.50
CA ASP A 27 18.13 -7.45 -12.82
C ASP A 27 17.58 -8.75 -13.45
N SER A 28 17.20 -9.73 -12.62
CA SER A 28 16.55 -10.95 -13.11
C SER A 28 15.15 -10.69 -13.67
N ASP A 29 14.40 -9.75 -13.08
CA ASP A 29 13.08 -9.36 -13.59
C ASP A 29 13.24 -8.68 -14.94
N ILE A 30 14.15 -7.70 -15.05
CA ILE A 30 14.45 -7.01 -16.32
C ILE A 30 14.89 -8.02 -17.39
N SER A 31 15.80 -8.93 -17.07
CA SER A 31 16.30 -9.93 -18.01
C SER A 31 15.19 -10.87 -18.51
N ARG A 32 14.30 -11.32 -17.60
CA ARG A 32 13.12 -12.12 -17.95
C ARG A 32 12.22 -11.35 -18.90
N THR A 33 11.88 -10.13 -18.56
CA THR A 33 10.98 -9.27 -19.33
C THR A 33 11.52 -8.99 -20.73
N GLN A 34 12.81 -8.63 -20.85
CA GLN A 34 13.47 -8.44 -22.15
C GLN A 34 13.38 -9.70 -23.02
N LYS A 35 13.64 -10.88 -22.44
CA LYS A 35 13.56 -12.17 -23.16
C LYS A 35 12.14 -12.45 -23.64
N LYS A 36 11.14 -12.24 -22.78
CA LYS A 36 9.72 -12.51 -23.08
C LYS A 36 9.17 -11.57 -24.16
N ILE A 37 9.47 -10.27 -24.06
CA ILE A 37 9.09 -9.27 -25.07
C ILE A 37 9.75 -9.57 -26.41
N LYS A 38 11.06 -9.88 -26.43
CA LYS A 38 11.78 -10.24 -27.67
C LYS A 38 11.17 -11.47 -28.35
N ALA A 39 10.59 -12.38 -27.57
CA ALA A 39 9.90 -13.57 -28.06
C ALA A 39 8.41 -13.33 -28.40
N ASN A 40 7.90 -12.10 -28.29
CA ASN A 40 6.49 -11.75 -28.44
C ASN A 40 5.55 -12.60 -27.55
N GLN A 41 5.95 -12.82 -26.30
CA GLN A 41 5.16 -13.60 -25.34
C GLN A 41 4.25 -12.69 -24.51
N ASP A 42 2.96 -13.00 -24.51
CA ASP A 42 1.99 -12.39 -23.60
C ASP A 42 2.02 -13.07 -22.21
N PRO A 43 1.76 -12.32 -21.11
CA PRO A 43 1.26 -10.94 -21.08
C PRO A 43 2.35 -9.85 -21.14
N TRP A 44 3.64 -10.20 -21.19
CA TRP A 44 4.73 -9.21 -21.19
C TRP A 44 4.66 -8.24 -22.38
N THR A 45 4.39 -8.74 -23.58
CA THR A 45 4.25 -7.88 -24.78
C THR A 45 3.06 -6.93 -24.64
N THR A 46 1.91 -7.41 -24.17
CA THR A 46 0.74 -6.55 -23.90
C THR A 46 1.06 -5.46 -22.87
N SER A 47 1.64 -5.81 -21.72
CA SER A 47 2.00 -4.83 -20.68
C SER A 47 3.06 -3.82 -21.17
N TRP A 48 4.05 -4.28 -21.95
CA TRP A 48 5.05 -3.42 -22.59
C TRP A 48 4.41 -2.41 -23.56
N ASN A 49 3.47 -2.86 -24.39
CA ASN A 49 2.74 -1.97 -25.29
C ASN A 49 1.93 -0.92 -24.52
N THR A 50 1.30 -1.31 -23.41
CA THR A 50 0.64 -0.36 -22.50
C THR A 50 1.64 0.68 -22.01
N LEU A 51 2.76 0.26 -21.41
CA LEU A 51 3.81 1.17 -20.92
C LEU A 51 4.28 2.16 -22.00
N THR A 52 4.64 1.67 -23.18
CA THR A 52 5.21 2.53 -24.23
C THR A 52 4.22 3.51 -24.87
N ASN A 53 2.91 3.30 -24.69
CA ASN A 53 1.86 4.19 -25.21
C ASN A 53 1.36 5.22 -24.19
N LEU A 54 1.83 5.18 -22.94
CA LEU A 54 1.40 6.14 -21.92
C LEU A 54 2.05 7.52 -22.12
N PRO A 55 1.30 8.63 -21.96
CA PRO A 55 1.86 9.98 -21.90
C PRO A 55 2.93 10.12 -20.79
N PHE A 56 2.71 9.49 -19.63
CA PHE A 56 3.67 9.44 -18.53
C PHE A 56 4.93 8.62 -18.83
N SER A 57 5.01 7.97 -19.98
CA SER A 57 6.18 7.21 -20.39
C SER A 57 6.90 7.86 -21.56
N ASP A 58 6.48 9.03 -22.04
CA ASP A 58 7.08 9.72 -23.18
C ASP A 58 8.43 10.38 -22.79
N PRO A 59 9.53 10.18 -23.52
CA PRO A 59 10.82 10.81 -23.20
C PRO A 59 10.82 12.34 -23.34
N SER A 60 9.77 12.95 -23.88
CA SER A 60 9.55 14.40 -23.89
C SER A 60 8.77 14.92 -22.67
N TYR A 61 8.43 14.06 -21.71
CA TYR A 61 7.74 14.44 -20.48
C TYR A 61 8.49 15.55 -19.74
N THR A 62 7.75 16.56 -19.29
CA THR A 62 8.29 17.72 -18.56
C THR A 62 7.79 17.69 -17.11
N PRO A 63 8.68 17.60 -16.10
CA PRO A 63 8.28 17.59 -14.70
C PRO A 63 7.70 18.92 -14.24
N SER A 64 6.89 18.88 -13.19
CA SER A 64 6.24 20.04 -12.56
C SER A 64 6.57 20.11 -11.06
N PRO A 65 7.86 20.24 -10.68
CA PRO A 65 8.25 20.24 -9.27
C PRO A 65 7.76 21.50 -8.56
N VAL A 66 7.46 21.36 -7.27
CA VAL A 66 7.09 22.46 -6.37
C VAL A 66 7.86 22.36 -5.07
N SER A 67 8.07 23.50 -4.41
CA SER A 67 8.86 23.53 -3.16
C SER A 67 8.13 22.95 -1.96
N ALA A 68 6.79 22.98 -1.97
CA ALA A 68 5.96 22.44 -0.92
C ALA A 68 4.80 21.63 -1.52
N VAL A 69 4.62 20.41 -1.02
CA VAL A 69 3.55 19.50 -1.45
C VAL A 69 2.48 19.37 -0.37
N TYR A 70 1.22 19.57 -0.75
CA TYR A 70 0.04 19.44 0.09
C TYR A 70 -0.87 18.37 -0.51
N ARG A 71 -1.13 17.30 0.27
CA ARG A 71 -2.05 16.21 -0.15
C ARG A 71 -3.49 16.69 -0.23
N SER A 72 -3.89 17.46 0.78
CA SER A 72 -5.22 18.04 0.94
C SER A 72 -5.09 19.55 1.07
N THR A 73 -6.14 20.30 0.67
CA THR A 73 -6.16 21.75 0.90
C THR A 73 -6.05 22.02 2.39
N TRP A 74 -5.05 22.80 2.78
CA TRP A 74 -4.72 23.07 4.17
C TRP A 74 -4.48 24.56 4.35
N GLU A 75 -5.24 25.18 5.26
CA GLU A 75 -5.22 26.63 5.47
C GLU A 75 -5.41 27.40 4.15
N ASP A 76 -4.45 28.21 3.73
CA ASP A 76 -4.43 28.97 2.49
C ASP A 76 -3.71 28.26 1.32
N HIS A 77 -3.27 27.01 1.52
CA HIS A 77 -2.55 26.21 0.53
C HIS A 77 -3.50 25.23 -0.18
N THR A 78 -3.53 25.28 -1.51
CA THR A 78 -4.33 24.36 -2.32
C THR A 78 -3.63 23.01 -2.49
N ALA A 79 -4.39 21.92 -2.44
CA ALA A 79 -3.87 20.58 -2.73
C ALA A 79 -3.16 20.54 -4.10
N ASN A 80 -1.93 20.01 -4.09
CA ASN A 80 -1.08 19.92 -5.28
C ASN A 80 -0.30 18.60 -5.37
N ALA A 81 -0.56 17.63 -4.50
CA ALA A 81 0.14 16.34 -4.48
C ALA A 81 0.05 15.56 -5.80
N GLN A 82 -0.94 15.88 -6.66
CA GLN A 82 -0.99 15.31 -8.00
C GLN A 82 0.23 15.57 -8.86
N LEU A 83 0.90 16.71 -8.65
CA LEU A 83 2.13 17.03 -9.37
C LEU A 83 3.23 16.00 -9.04
N LEU A 84 3.35 15.63 -7.75
CA LEU A 84 4.34 14.67 -7.30
C LEU A 84 4.03 13.26 -7.78
N TRP A 85 2.78 12.78 -7.60
CA TRP A 85 2.47 11.40 -7.96
C TRP A 85 2.49 11.15 -9.49
N HIS A 86 2.19 12.17 -10.31
CA HIS A 86 2.31 12.07 -11.77
C HIS A 86 3.77 12.00 -12.20
N ASP A 87 4.61 12.88 -11.64
CA ASP A 87 6.03 12.93 -11.98
C ASP A 87 6.78 11.68 -11.51
N VAL A 88 6.51 11.20 -10.29
CA VAL A 88 7.16 9.99 -9.77
C VAL A 88 6.75 8.75 -10.57
N ALA A 89 5.47 8.62 -10.92
CA ALA A 89 5.02 7.57 -11.83
C ALA A 89 5.70 7.66 -13.19
N ALA A 90 5.83 8.86 -13.75
CA ALA A 90 6.52 9.07 -15.01
C ALA A 90 8.01 8.68 -14.94
N ALA A 91 8.70 9.06 -13.85
CA ALA A 91 10.10 8.70 -13.63
C ALA A 91 10.29 7.18 -13.56
N PHE A 92 9.43 6.46 -12.83
CA PHE A 92 9.49 5.00 -12.75
C PHE A 92 9.23 4.35 -14.12
N ASN A 93 8.17 4.80 -14.82
CA ASN A 93 7.80 4.29 -16.14
C ASN A 93 8.93 4.49 -17.18
N LEU A 94 9.54 5.68 -17.20
CA LEU A 94 10.67 6.01 -18.07
C LEU A 94 11.93 5.20 -17.69
N GLY A 95 12.19 4.99 -16.40
CA GLY A 95 13.24 4.10 -15.91
C GLY A 95 13.06 2.66 -16.39
N LEU A 96 11.84 2.13 -16.33
CA LEU A 96 11.52 0.80 -16.87
C LEU A 96 11.73 0.73 -18.37
N ARG A 97 11.28 1.75 -19.12
CA ARG A 97 11.51 1.83 -20.56
C ARG A 97 13.00 1.80 -20.88
N TRP A 98 13.81 2.52 -20.12
CA TRP A 98 15.26 2.49 -20.28
C TRP A 98 15.83 1.09 -20.01
N LYS A 99 15.56 0.50 -18.84
CA LYS A 99 16.10 -0.82 -18.48
C LYS A 99 15.69 -1.92 -19.46
N ILE A 100 14.47 -1.86 -20.00
CA ILE A 100 13.96 -2.89 -20.93
C ILE A 100 14.46 -2.67 -22.36
N SER A 101 14.48 -1.43 -22.86
CA SER A 101 14.78 -1.15 -24.28
C SER A 101 16.20 -0.67 -24.56
N GLY A 102 16.92 -0.20 -23.56
CA GLY A 102 18.21 0.49 -23.70
C GLY A 102 18.12 1.92 -24.25
N ASN A 103 16.92 2.48 -24.42
CA ASN A 103 16.75 3.85 -24.93
C ASN A 103 17.15 4.90 -23.87
N THR A 104 18.33 5.50 -24.04
CA THR A 104 18.89 6.46 -23.07
C THR A 104 18.09 7.74 -22.95
N SER A 105 17.31 8.15 -23.95
CA SER A 105 16.43 9.31 -23.81
C SER A 105 15.35 9.11 -22.74
N CYS A 106 14.97 7.86 -22.45
CA CYS A 106 14.09 7.56 -21.32
C CYS A 106 14.83 7.70 -19.98
N ALA A 107 16.11 7.29 -19.90
CA ALA A 107 16.94 7.49 -18.71
C ALA A 107 17.18 8.98 -18.43
N ASP A 108 17.45 9.77 -19.47
CA ASP A 108 17.62 11.22 -19.37
C ASP A 108 16.36 11.88 -18.82
N ALA A 109 15.19 11.51 -19.34
CA ALA A 109 13.91 12.06 -18.89
C ALA A 109 13.58 11.66 -17.43
N ALA A 110 13.75 10.39 -17.07
CA ALA A 110 13.58 9.93 -15.68
C ALA A 110 14.55 10.64 -14.72
N SER A 111 15.82 10.75 -15.12
CA SER A 111 16.86 11.45 -14.37
C SER A 111 16.52 12.93 -14.19
N ASN A 112 16.00 13.59 -15.22
CA ASN A 112 15.58 15.00 -15.15
C ASN A 112 14.41 15.20 -14.18
N ILE A 113 13.41 14.32 -14.18
CA ILE A 113 12.30 14.39 -13.22
C ILE A 113 12.81 14.27 -11.79
N LEU A 114 13.64 13.25 -11.50
CA LEU A 114 14.19 13.04 -10.15
C LEU A 114 15.08 14.20 -9.71
N HIS A 115 15.92 14.73 -10.61
CA HIS A 115 16.73 15.91 -10.32
C HIS A 115 15.86 17.12 -9.99
N ALA A 116 14.84 17.38 -10.81
CA ALA A 116 13.96 18.54 -10.67
C ALA A 116 13.23 18.54 -9.30
N TRP A 117 12.76 17.38 -8.84
CA TRP A 117 12.19 17.26 -7.49
C TRP A 117 13.26 17.36 -6.39
N ALA A 118 14.39 16.65 -6.54
CA ALA A 118 15.47 16.64 -5.56
C ALA A 118 16.06 18.03 -5.28
N THR A 119 16.08 18.92 -6.27
CA THR A 119 16.60 20.30 -6.10
C THR A 119 15.53 21.33 -5.76
N THR A 120 14.25 20.97 -5.79
CA THR A 120 13.14 21.92 -5.58
C THR A 120 12.36 21.63 -4.32
N LEU A 121 12.10 20.37 -3.99
CA LEU A 121 11.28 19.97 -2.86
C LEU A 121 11.96 20.35 -1.54
N ILE A 122 11.26 21.11 -0.71
CA ILE A 122 11.70 21.52 0.63
C ILE A 122 10.84 20.84 1.69
N SER A 123 9.52 20.72 1.46
CA SER A 123 8.61 20.13 2.43
C SER A 123 7.43 19.37 1.81
N ILE A 124 6.95 18.37 2.53
CA ILE A 124 5.62 17.78 2.36
C ILE A 124 4.84 18.20 3.61
N ASP A 125 3.81 19.02 3.42
CA ASP A 125 3.21 19.80 4.50
C ASP A 125 1.67 19.69 4.51
N GLY A 126 1.06 20.29 5.52
CA GLY A 126 -0.36 20.20 5.85
C GLY A 126 -0.62 19.38 7.12
N GLY A 127 -1.86 18.91 7.24
CA GLY A 127 -2.27 17.99 8.30
C GLY A 127 -1.58 16.61 8.17
N ASP A 128 -2.04 15.64 8.95
CA ASP A 128 -1.42 14.31 9.00
C ASP A 128 -1.32 13.64 7.63
N ASP A 129 -2.25 13.93 6.70
CA ASP A 129 -2.25 13.48 5.30
C ASP A 129 -0.89 13.62 4.58
N LYS A 130 0.00 14.53 5.02
CA LYS A 130 1.37 14.64 4.52
C LYS A 130 2.17 13.34 4.65
N TYR A 131 1.91 12.52 5.68
CA TYR A 131 2.58 11.24 5.91
C TYR A 131 2.13 10.17 4.92
N LEU A 132 0.90 10.23 4.40
CA LEU A 132 0.49 9.39 3.28
C LEU A 132 1.28 9.75 2.02
N THR A 133 1.42 11.03 1.71
CA THR A 133 2.21 11.45 0.54
C THR A 133 3.70 11.14 0.70
N ALA A 134 4.27 11.37 1.88
CA ALA A 134 5.66 11.04 2.17
C ALA A 134 5.92 9.53 2.07
N GLY A 135 5.03 8.71 2.63
CA GLY A 135 5.12 7.25 2.54
C GLY A 135 4.92 6.75 1.12
N LEU A 136 3.80 7.08 0.48
CA LEU A 136 3.44 6.55 -0.84
C LEU A 136 4.42 7.03 -1.92
N GLN A 137 4.55 8.33 -2.14
CA GLN A 137 5.42 8.83 -3.20
C GLN A 137 6.92 8.70 -2.85
N GLY A 138 7.27 8.58 -1.57
CA GLY A 138 8.65 8.37 -1.14
C GLY A 138 9.21 7.03 -1.63
N TYR A 139 8.54 5.91 -1.37
CA TYR A 139 9.03 4.61 -1.84
C TYR A 139 9.06 4.54 -3.37
N GLU A 140 8.07 5.14 -4.04
CA GLU A 140 7.99 5.17 -5.50
C GLU A 140 9.16 5.95 -6.12
N LEU A 141 9.50 7.10 -5.55
CA LEU A 141 10.63 7.94 -5.99
C LEU A 141 11.96 7.20 -5.82
N ALA A 142 12.16 6.55 -4.67
CA ALA A 142 13.35 5.74 -4.41
C ALA A 142 13.45 4.56 -5.40
N ASN A 143 12.34 3.90 -5.73
CA ASN A 143 12.30 2.84 -6.73
C ASN A 143 12.61 3.34 -8.15
N ALA A 144 12.14 4.53 -8.53
CA ALA A 144 12.51 5.16 -9.80
C ALA A 144 14.01 5.50 -9.85
N ALA A 145 14.59 5.96 -8.74
CA ALA A 145 16.01 6.23 -8.63
C ALA A 145 16.86 4.94 -8.71
N GLU A 146 16.40 3.84 -8.09
CA GLU A 146 17.07 2.54 -8.16
C GLU A 146 17.17 2.01 -9.59
N LEU A 147 16.13 2.22 -10.40
CA LEU A 147 16.16 1.85 -11.82
C LEU A 147 17.22 2.58 -12.63
N LEU A 148 17.82 3.67 -12.11
CA LEU A 148 18.88 4.45 -12.77
C LEU A 148 20.27 4.23 -12.15
N ARG A 149 20.45 3.27 -11.25
CA ARG A 149 21.72 3.05 -10.52
C ARG A 149 22.90 2.64 -11.40
N ASP A 150 22.64 2.11 -12.58
CA ASP A 150 23.64 1.80 -13.59
C ASP A 150 23.71 2.84 -14.73
N TYR A 151 23.02 3.99 -14.58
CA TYR A 151 23.11 5.11 -15.52
C TYR A 151 24.10 6.17 -15.04
N GLN A 152 25.32 6.14 -15.58
CA GLN A 152 26.42 7.01 -15.12
C GLN A 152 26.07 8.51 -15.03
N PRO A 153 25.38 9.14 -16.01
CA PRO A 153 25.00 10.55 -15.90
C PRO A 153 24.10 10.85 -14.69
N PHE A 154 23.18 9.94 -14.33
CA PHE A 154 22.35 10.06 -13.14
C PHE A 154 23.17 9.88 -11.87
N VAL A 155 24.01 8.85 -11.81
CA VAL A 155 24.83 8.54 -10.63
C VAL A 155 25.75 9.72 -10.28
N ASP A 156 26.41 10.32 -11.27
CA ASP A 156 27.38 11.39 -11.03
C ASP A 156 26.70 12.73 -10.70
N ASN A 157 25.56 13.05 -11.32
CA ASN A 157 25.02 14.41 -11.33
C ASN A 157 23.66 14.57 -10.62
N VAL A 158 22.96 13.48 -10.31
CA VAL A 158 21.59 13.52 -9.79
C VAL A 158 21.43 12.73 -8.50
N LEU A 159 22.04 11.54 -8.41
CA LEU A 159 21.95 10.71 -7.22
C LEU A 159 22.33 11.47 -5.92
N PRO A 160 23.40 12.30 -5.87
CA PRO A 160 23.73 13.05 -4.66
C PRO A 160 22.60 13.95 -4.14
N SER A 161 21.86 14.63 -5.02
CA SER A 161 20.72 15.47 -4.60
C SER A 161 19.51 14.64 -4.19
N VAL A 162 19.28 13.48 -4.82
CA VAL A 162 18.24 12.54 -4.40
C VAL A 162 18.52 12.01 -2.99
N VAL A 163 19.78 11.65 -2.69
CA VAL A 163 20.23 11.25 -1.34
C VAL A 163 20.06 12.38 -0.33
N GLU A 164 20.35 13.63 -0.72
CA GLU A 164 20.15 14.79 0.13
C GLU A 164 18.65 15.01 0.46
N MET A 165 17.78 14.95 -0.55
CA MET A 165 16.32 15.04 -0.36
C MET A 165 15.80 13.91 0.54
N ALA A 166 16.28 12.68 0.36
CA ALA A 166 15.93 11.56 1.23
C ALA A 166 16.27 11.82 2.70
N ASN A 167 17.48 12.31 2.96
CA ASN A 167 17.95 12.61 4.32
C ASN A 167 17.29 13.83 4.96
N ASN A 168 16.94 14.85 4.16
CA ASN A 168 16.43 16.12 4.68
C ASN A 168 14.89 16.16 4.78
N VAL A 169 14.18 15.41 3.93
CA VAL A 169 12.71 15.45 3.86
C VAL A 169 12.11 14.12 4.32
N PHE A 170 12.40 13.02 3.62
CA PHE A 170 11.66 11.78 3.81
C PHE A 170 12.04 11.02 5.08
N ILE A 171 13.32 10.75 5.32
CA ILE A 171 13.79 9.98 6.48
C ILE A 171 13.33 10.60 7.82
N PRO A 172 13.49 11.94 8.05
CA PRO A 172 12.99 12.57 9.26
C PRO A 172 11.48 12.43 9.45
N MET A 173 10.69 12.54 8.38
CA MET A 173 9.25 12.32 8.44
C MET A 173 8.90 10.88 8.86
N HIS A 174 9.56 9.89 8.28
CA HIS A 174 9.31 8.49 8.63
C HIS A 174 9.67 8.17 10.07
N TYR A 175 10.80 8.68 10.57
CA TYR A 175 11.14 8.54 11.99
C TYR A 175 10.09 9.18 12.88
N ARG A 176 9.69 10.42 12.57
CA ARG A 176 8.71 11.15 13.38
C ARG A 176 7.38 10.41 13.47
N TRP A 177 6.86 9.93 12.34
CA TRP A 177 5.61 9.18 12.27
C TRP A 177 5.70 7.82 12.95
N LEU A 178 6.71 7.02 12.61
CA LEU A 178 6.83 5.66 13.13
C LEU A 178 7.31 5.63 14.60
N ASN A 179 7.86 6.71 15.15
CA ASN A 179 8.10 6.87 16.59
C ASN A 179 6.91 7.50 17.34
N HIS A 180 5.80 7.77 16.65
CA HIS A 180 4.59 8.36 17.23
C HIS A 180 4.85 9.73 17.89
N GLU A 181 5.67 10.55 17.24
CA GLU A 181 6.05 11.88 17.73
C GLU A 181 5.07 12.98 17.31
N GLU A 182 4.07 12.68 16.46
CA GLU A 182 3.03 13.65 16.14
C GLU A 182 1.97 13.74 17.25
N PRO A 183 1.53 14.95 17.64
CA PRO A 183 0.49 15.10 18.66
C PRO A 183 -0.83 14.42 18.31
N SER A 184 -1.11 14.25 17.02
CA SER A 184 -2.28 13.51 16.54
C SER A 184 -2.23 12.05 16.98
N GLU A 185 -1.05 11.44 17.15
CA GLU A 185 -0.80 10.04 17.52
C GLU A 185 -0.93 9.72 19.02
N HIS A 186 -1.70 10.53 19.76
CA HIS A 186 -1.99 10.31 21.19
C HIS A 186 -2.59 8.93 21.52
N ASN A 187 -3.11 8.21 20.51
CA ASN A 187 -3.40 6.78 20.56
C ASN A 187 -2.68 6.10 19.40
N VAL A 188 -1.59 5.38 19.70
CA VAL A 188 -0.72 4.70 18.73
C VAL A 188 -1.45 3.84 17.70
N LEU A 189 -2.60 3.25 18.06
CA LEU A 189 -3.34 2.38 17.15
C LEU A 189 -4.39 3.11 16.28
N HIS A 190 -4.59 4.42 16.48
CA HIS A 190 -5.76 5.10 15.91
C HIS A 190 -5.72 5.34 14.40
N PHE A 191 -4.54 5.51 13.80
CA PHE A 191 -4.43 5.63 12.35
C PHE A 191 -4.68 4.27 11.70
N PHE A 192 -5.12 4.28 10.45
CA PHE A 192 -5.35 3.03 9.73
C PHE A 192 -4.04 2.47 9.18
N ALA A 193 -3.98 1.15 9.00
CA ALA A 193 -2.73 0.45 8.66
C ALA A 193 -2.00 1.04 7.45
N ASN A 194 -2.73 1.49 6.41
CA ASN A 194 -2.12 2.08 5.22
C ASN A 194 -1.19 3.27 5.53
N TRP A 195 -1.47 4.02 6.59
CA TRP A 195 -0.70 5.21 6.98
C TRP A 195 0.73 4.85 7.38
N GLU A 196 0.89 3.88 8.27
CA GLU A 196 2.22 3.47 8.71
C GLU A 196 2.86 2.48 7.73
N LEU A 197 2.09 1.60 7.08
CA LEU A 197 2.63 0.66 6.08
C LEU A 197 3.34 1.40 4.94
N CYS A 198 2.78 2.51 4.43
CA CYS A 198 3.46 3.28 3.39
C CYS A 198 4.71 3.99 3.90
N ASN A 199 4.73 4.43 5.17
CA ASN A 199 5.92 5.01 5.79
C ASN A 199 7.02 3.96 6.06
N VAL A 200 6.66 2.73 6.42
CA VAL A 200 7.59 1.59 6.50
C VAL A 200 8.17 1.29 5.12
N ALA A 201 7.33 1.18 4.08
CA ALA A 201 7.76 0.93 2.72
C ALA A 201 8.76 1.99 2.23
N SER A 202 8.47 3.27 2.50
CA SER A 202 9.35 4.37 2.15
C SER A 202 10.61 4.42 2.99
N ALA A 203 10.54 4.19 4.31
CA ALA A 203 11.74 4.13 5.15
C ALA A 203 12.73 3.05 4.67
N MET A 204 12.23 1.86 4.31
CA MET A 204 13.05 0.81 3.69
C MET A 204 13.67 1.27 2.36
N ALA A 205 12.87 1.91 1.51
CA ALA A 205 13.32 2.38 0.21
C ALA A 205 14.39 3.48 0.32
N MET A 206 14.17 4.44 1.22
CA MET A 206 15.09 5.52 1.56
C MET A 206 16.39 4.98 2.17
N ALA A 207 16.30 3.95 3.01
CA ALA A 207 17.48 3.30 3.57
C ALA A 207 18.39 2.72 2.47
N VAL A 208 17.80 2.01 1.50
CA VAL A 208 18.57 1.46 0.37
C VAL A 208 19.19 2.58 -0.45
N ILE A 209 18.42 3.58 -0.91
CA ILE A 209 18.99 4.62 -1.78
C ILE A 209 20.06 5.50 -1.12
N THR A 210 20.12 5.53 0.22
CA THR A 210 21.10 6.28 1.01
C THR A 210 22.19 5.39 1.63
N ASP A 211 22.22 4.09 1.33
CA ASP A 211 23.10 3.11 1.96
C ASP A 211 23.06 3.15 3.52
N ASN A 212 21.87 3.40 4.09
CA ASN A 212 21.69 3.65 5.52
C ASN A 212 21.12 2.44 6.27
N GLN A 213 22.00 1.60 6.80
CA GLN A 213 21.62 0.41 7.59
C GLN A 213 20.77 0.75 8.83
N THR A 214 20.96 1.92 9.45
CA THR A 214 20.20 2.31 10.66
C THR A 214 18.72 2.51 10.34
N VAL A 215 18.41 3.14 9.21
CA VAL A 215 17.02 3.35 8.76
C VAL A 215 16.41 2.02 8.33
N TRP A 216 17.19 1.14 7.68
CA TRP A 216 16.75 -0.19 7.29
C TRP A 216 16.35 -1.04 8.50
N ASP A 217 17.26 -1.14 9.48
CA ASP A 217 17.04 -1.91 10.70
C ASP A 217 15.83 -1.37 11.48
N PHE A 218 15.69 -0.05 11.54
CA PHE A 218 14.51 0.59 12.12
C PHE A 218 13.22 0.15 11.42
N ALA A 219 13.12 0.31 10.10
CA ALA A 219 11.91 0.01 9.36
C ALA A 219 11.54 -1.48 9.39
N VAL A 220 12.52 -2.39 9.24
CA VAL A 220 12.31 -3.84 9.30
C VAL A 220 11.87 -4.26 10.71
N ASN A 221 12.50 -3.73 11.77
CA ASN A 221 12.09 -4.03 13.14
C ASN A 221 10.71 -3.46 13.47
N TYR A 222 10.38 -2.27 12.95
CA TYR A 222 9.06 -1.68 13.09
C TYR A 222 7.98 -2.55 12.44
N PHE A 223 8.19 -2.99 11.19
CA PHE A 223 7.26 -3.91 10.53
C PHE A 223 7.05 -5.21 11.33
N LYS A 224 8.13 -5.76 11.89
CA LYS A 224 8.09 -7.05 12.61
C LYS A 224 7.43 -6.94 13.99
N THR A 225 7.72 -5.85 14.72
CA THR A 225 7.49 -5.76 16.18
C THR A 225 7.11 -4.37 16.70
N GLY A 226 6.85 -3.40 15.82
CA GLY A 226 6.38 -2.07 16.19
C GLY A 226 5.05 -2.10 16.97
N ASP A 227 4.76 -1.01 17.65
CA ASP A 227 3.56 -0.81 18.46
C ASP A 227 2.39 -0.23 17.65
N GLY A 228 2.66 0.50 16.57
CA GLY A 228 1.67 1.06 15.65
C GLY A 228 1.07 0.09 14.64
N THR A 229 0.20 0.62 13.79
CA THR A 229 -0.59 -0.11 12.79
C THR A 229 0.18 -0.57 11.55
N GLY A 230 1.43 -0.14 11.36
CA GLY A 230 2.36 -0.61 10.34
C GLY A 230 3.11 -1.88 10.73
N ALA A 231 3.06 -2.26 12.01
CA ALA A 231 3.54 -3.56 12.45
C ALA A 231 2.57 -4.67 12.01
N ILE A 232 3.10 -5.77 11.47
CA ILE A 232 2.29 -6.82 10.82
C ILE A 232 1.24 -7.46 11.73
N ASN A 233 1.48 -7.48 13.05
CA ASN A 233 0.52 -8.01 14.03
C ASN A 233 -0.69 -7.09 14.24
N ASN A 234 -0.53 -5.79 14.01
CA ASN A 234 -1.57 -4.78 14.14
C ASN A 234 -2.23 -4.49 12.78
N ALA A 235 -1.50 -4.62 11.68
CA ALA A 235 -2.01 -4.48 10.32
C ALA A 235 -2.89 -5.67 9.88
N ILE A 236 -2.54 -6.88 10.32
CA ILE A 236 -3.35 -8.11 10.17
C ILE A 236 -3.67 -8.60 11.58
N THR A 237 -4.81 -8.17 12.12
CA THR A 237 -5.09 -8.18 13.57
C THR A 237 -5.35 -9.57 14.13
N ASN A 238 -6.12 -10.39 13.41
CA ASN A 238 -6.60 -11.67 13.92
C ASN A 238 -6.36 -12.78 12.90
N ILE A 239 -5.93 -13.94 13.39
CA ILE A 239 -5.92 -15.18 12.61
C ILE A 239 -7.22 -15.93 12.91
N ILE A 240 -7.95 -16.28 11.87
CA ILE A 240 -9.28 -16.88 11.95
C ILE A 240 -9.38 -18.10 11.04
N GLU A 241 -10.28 -19.02 11.34
CA GLU A 241 -10.53 -20.18 10.48
C GLU A 241 -11.49 -19.84 9.35
N GLU A 242 -11.15 -20.25 8.13
CA GLU A 242 -12.04 -20.23 6.99
C GLU A 242 -13.25 -21.16 7.23
N PRO A 243 -14.48 -20.66 7.04
CA PRO A 243 -15.68 -21.47 7.18
C PRO A 243 -15.65 -22.70 6.27
N GLY A 244 -15.80 -23.87 6.87
CA GLY A 244 -15.94 -25.15 6.16
C GLY A 244 -14.64 -25.87 5.80
N THR A 245 -13.48 -25.20 5.83
CA THR A 245 -12.18 -25.81 5.51
C THR A 245 -11.23 -25.85 6.72
N GLY A 246 -11.37 -24.92 7.66
CA GLY A 246 -10.44 -24.75 8.78
C GLY A 246 -9.09 -24.13 8.39
N VAL A 247 -8.91 -23.71 7.12
CA VAL A 247 -7.70 -23.02 6.68
C VAL A 247 -7.61 -21.66 7.37
N LEU A 248 -6.44 -21.31 7.88
CA LEU A 248 -6.24 -20.09 8.65
C LEU A 248 -6.06 -18.86 7.74
N LEU A 249 -6.97 -17.90 7.87
CA LEU A 249 -6.99 -16.58 7.22
C LEU A 249 -6.58 -15.47 8.19
N GLY A 250 -6.22 -14.29 7.67
CA GLY A 250 -5.82 -13.12 8.46
C GLY A 250 -6.74 -11.93 8.25
N GLN A 251 -7.46 -11.49 9.28
CA GLN A 251 -8.29 -10.29 9.21
C GLN A 251 -7.40 -9.04 9.09
N GLY A 252 -7.57 -8.26 8.02
CA GLY A 252 -6.91 -6.96 7.87
C GLY A 252 -7.56 -5.89 8.76
N GLN A 253 -6.73 -4.98 9.29
CA GLN A 253 -7.16 -3.91 10.19
C GLN A 253 -8.23 -3.01 9.56
N GLU A 254 -8.11 -2.72 8.26
CA GLU A 254 -9.05 -1.87 7.52
C GLU A 254 -10.30 -2.59 7.01
N SER A 255 -10.41 -3.91 7.20
CA SER A 255 -11.50 -4.70 6.61
C SER A 255 -12.89 -4.28 7.09
N GLY A 256 -12.99 -3.73 8.31
CA GLY A 256 -14.24 -3.18 8.85
C GLY A 256 -14.58 -1.77 8.34
N ARG A 257 -13.61 -1.05 7.78
CA ARG A 257 -13.79 0.31 7.25
C ARG A 257 -14.33 0.27 5.82
N ASP A 258 -13.51 -0.19 4.88
CA ASP A 258 -13.86 -0.41 3.48
C ASP A 258 -12.79 -1.25 2.77
N GLN A 259 -13.17 -1.82 1.62
CA GLN A 259 -12.27 -2.70 0.86
C GLN A 259 -11.30 -1.94 -0.04
N GLY A 260 -11.53 -0.65 -0.31
CA GLY A 260 -10.64 0.17 -1.14
C GLY A 260 -9.31 0.46 -0.46
N HIS A 261 -9.34 0.69 0.85
CA HIS A 261 -8.13 0.86 1.66
C HIS A 261 -7.56 -0.49 2.12
N SER A 262 -8.40 -1.48 2.40
CA SER A 262 -7.90 -2.85 2.60
C SER A 262 -7.10 -3.35 1.38
N ALA A 263 -7.50 -2.96 0.17
CA ALA A 263 -6.72 -3.26 -1.05
C ALA A 263 -5.37 -2.53 -1.08
N LEU A 264 -5.29 -1.32 -0.54
CA LEU A 264 -4.03 -0.56 -0.45
C LEU A 264 -3.06 -1.25 0.51
N ASP A 265 -3.55 -1.77 1.65
CA ASP A 265 -2.71 -2.55 2.57
C ASP A 265 -2.09 -3.77 1.87
N MET A 266 -2.86 -4.50 1.05
CA MET A 266 -2.34 -5.65 0.30
C MET A 266 -1.24 -5.25 -0.69
N GLN A 267 -1.39 -4.09 -1.34
CA GLN A 267 -0.37 -3.54 -2.22
C GLN A 267 0.89 -3.18 -1.44
N LEU A 268 0.76 -2.50 -0.30
CA LEU A 268 1.88 -2.10 0.55
C LEU A 268 2.61 -3.30 1.19
N PHE A 269 1.90 -4.36 1.58
CA PHE A 269 2.55 -5.60 2.01
C PHE A 269 3.38 -6.24 0.89
N GLY A 270 2.88 -6.20 -0.35
CA GLY A 270 3.65 -6.62 -1.53
C GLY A 270 4.92 -5.80 -1.68
N VAL A 271 4.83 -4.47 -1.57
CA VAL A 271 5.98 -3.56 -1.66
C VAL A 271 7.02 -3.85 -0.56
N ILE A 272 6.60 -3.89 0.70
CA ILE A 272 7.46 -4.16 1.86
C ILE A 272 8.13 -5.53 1.70
N GLY A 273 7.35 -6.57 1.40
CA GLY A 273 7.85 -7.93 1.23
C GLY A 273 8.88 -8.03 0.10
N GLN A 274 8.61 -7.40 -1.05
CA GLN A 274 9.48 -7.49 -2.21
C GLN A 274 10.79 -6.70 -2.04
N GLN A 275 10.72 -5.50 -1.43
CA GLN A 275 11.92 -4.73 -1.08
C GLN A 275 12.79 -5.49 -0.09
N ALA A 276 12.20 -6.10 0.95
CA ALA A 276 12.95 -6.94 1.88
C ALA A 276 13.57 -8.16 1.19
N TRP A 277 12.78 -8.86 0.36
CA TRP A 277 13.22 -10.07 -0.33
C TRP A 277 14.43 -9.82 -1.22
N ASN A 278 14.43 -8.71 -1.97
CA ASN A 278 15.55 -8.32 -2.83
C ASN A 278 16.81 -7.89 -2.06
N GLN A 279 16.68 -7.56 -0.77
CA GLN A 279 17.80 -7.33 0.15
C GLN A 279 18.17 -8.57 0.98
N GLY A 280 17.53 -9.72 0.73
CA GLY A 280 17.82 -10.98 1.42
C GLY A 280 17.08 -11.19 2.74
N GLU A 281 16.08 -10.37 3.06
CA GLU A 281 15.21 -10.50 4.24
C GLU A 281 13.84 -11.08 3.83
N ASP A 282 13.44 -12.19 4.45
CA ASP A 282 12.21 -12.91 4.06
C ASP A 282 10.99 -12.47 4.90
N LEU A 283 10.51 -11.25 4.67
CA LEU A 283 9.30 -10.74 5.32
C LEU A 283 8.02 -11.42 4.82
N PHE A 284 8.03 -12.04 3.64
CA PHE A 284 6.90 -12.81 3.14
C PHE A 284 6.66 -14.08 3.97
N ALA A 285 7.71 -14.77 4.43
CA ALA A 285 7.58 -15.94 5.31
C ALA A 285 7.41 -15.57 6.80
N TYR A 286 7.68 -14.32 7.17
CA TYR A 286 7.64 -13.88 8.56
C TYR A 286 6.27 -14.13 9.21
N ASN A 287 6.31 -14.57 10.48
CA ASN A 287 5.13 -14.79 11.32
C ASN A 287 4.12 -15.76 10.69
N ASP A 288 4.62 -16.93 10.26
CA ASP A 288 3.86 -17.97 9.57
C ASP A 288 3.14 -17.45 8.32
N SER A 289 3.89 -16.73 7.48
CA SER A 289 3.42 -16.05 6.26
C SER A 289 2.18 -15.20 6.51
N ARG A 290 2.21 -14.34 7.54
CA ARG A 290 1.03 -13.53 7.93
C ARG A 290 0.51 -12.66 6.80
N ILE A 291 1.40 -12.14 5.95
CA ILE A 291 1.06 -11.41 4.73
C ILE A 291 0.14 -12.28 3.82
N LEU A 292 0.51 -13.53 3.55
CA LEU A 292 -0.32 -14.46 2.76
C LEU A 292 -1.70 -14.66 3.39
N ARG A 293 -1.77 -14.81 4.72
CA ARG A 293 -3.05 -14.99 5.42
C ARG A 293 -3.98 -13.79 5.23
N GLY A 294 -3.43 -12.57 5.30
CA GLY A 294 -4.15 -11.33 4.99
C GLY A 294 -4.67 -11.30 3.56
N MET A 295 -3.83 -11.71 2.61
CA MET A 295 -4.17 -11.76 1.19
C MET A 295 -5.27 -12.77 0.89
N GLU A 296 -5.19 -13.98 1.44
CA GLU A 296 -6.23 -14.99 1.28
C GLU A 296 -7.58 -14.51 1.87
N TYR A 297 -7.57 -13.84 3.03
CA TYR A 297 -8.77 -13.24 3.62
C TYR A 297 -9.39 -12.18 2.72
N PHE A 298 -8.58 -11.20 2.29
CA PHE A 298 -9.02 -10.11 1.43
C PHE A 298 -9.55 -10.64 0.10
N ALA A 299 -8.79 -11.52 -0.55
CA ALA A 299 -9.12 -12.09 -1.85
C ALA A 299 -10.45 -12.83 -1.80
N ARG A 300 -10.60 -13.72 -0.81
CA ARG A 300 -11.81 -14.50 -0.61
C ARG A 300 -13.04 -13.61 -0.47
N TYR A 301 -12.96 -12.58 0.38
CA TYR A 301 -14.07 -11.67 0.61
C TYR A 301 -14.43 -10.84 -0.63
N ASN A 302 -13.42 -10.33 -1.33
CA ASN A 302 -13.60 -9.49 -2.51
C ASN A 302 -13.96 -10.27 -3.78
N LEU A 303 -13.83 -11.60 -3.78
CA LEU A 303 -14.43 -12.50 -4.78
C LEU A 303 -15.91 -12.84 -4.49
N GLY A 304 -16.51 -12.23 -3.46
CA GLY A 304 -17.93 -12.40 -3.14
C GLY A 304 -18.25 -13.46 -2.09
N ASN A 305 -17.25 -14.07 -1.44
CA ASN A 305 -17.47 -15.06 -0.37
C ASN A 305 -17.49 -14.41 1.02
N ASP A 306 -18.16 -15.03 2.01
CA ASP A 306 -18.31 -14.45 3.35
C ASP A 306 -17.21 -14.90 4.31
N VAL A 307 -16.47 -13.97 4.89
CA VAL A 307 -15.39 -14.23 5.86
C VAL A 307 -15.89 -13.97 7.28
N PRO A 308 -15.46 -14.74 8.30
CA PRO A 308 -15.71 -14.38 9.68
C PRO A 308 -15.02 -13.07 10.02
N PHE A 309 -15.63 -12.27 10.88
CA PHE A 309 -15.05 -11.01 11.34
C PHE A 309 -15.05 -10.99 12.87
N VAL A 310 -13.88 -10.78 13.46
CA VAL A 310 -13.72 -10.49 14.87
C VAL A 310 -13.93 -8.99 15.06
N PRO A 311 -14.91 -8.55 15.88
CA PRO A 311 -15.12 -7.13 16.15
C PRO A 311 -13.82 -6.42 16.51
N TYR A 312 -13.57 -5.30 15.84
CA TYR A 312 -12.30 -4.58 15.89
C TYR A 312 -12.54 -3.11 16.24
N THR A 313 -11.64 -2.54 17.05
CA THR A 313 -11.58 -1.11 17.31
C THR A 313 -10.14 -0.66 17.31
N ASN A 314 -9.89 0.53 16.76
CA ASN A 314 -8.61 1.22 16.84
C ASN A 314 -8.57 2.23 18.02
N GLY A 315 -9.55 2.17 18.92
CA GLY A 315 -9.74 3.09 20.04
C GLY A 315 -10.50 4.38 19.69
N ILE A 316 -10.70 4.69 18.40
CA ILE A 316 -11.47 5.86 17.93
C ILE A 316 -12.76 5.45 17.23
N VAL A 317 -12.67 4.45 16.34
CA VAL A 317 -13.79 3.85 15.64
C VAL A 317 -13.87 2.36 15.94
N SER A 318 -15.07 1.78 15.81
CA SER A 318 -15.34 0.37 16.08
C SER A 318 -16.14 -0.23 14.94
N TYR A 319 -15.81 -1.46 14.59
CA TYR A 319 -16.48 -2.26 13.55
C TYR A 319 -16.88 -3.60 14.14
N THR A 320 -18.12 -4.02 13.88
CA THR A 320 -18.64 -5.32 14.33
C THR A 320 -18.76 -6.32 13.18
N GLU A 321 -18.53 -5.88 11.96
CA GLU A 321 -18.61 -6.69 10.74
C GLU A 321 -17.60 -6.18 9.69
N VAL A 322 -17.30 -7.05 8.72
CA VAL A 322 -16.52 -6.67 7.53
C VAL A 322 -17.36 -5.73 6.65
N SER A 323 -16.76 -4.64 6.17
CA SER A 323 -17.48 -3.64 5.38
C SER A 323 -17.74 -4.14 3.95
N SER A 324 -18.94 -3.91 3.44
CA SER A 324 -19.28 -4.12 2.03
C SER A 324 -18.92 -2.92 1.14
N ALA A 325 -18.50 -1.80 1.74
CA ALA A 325 -18.08 -0.62 0.99
C ALA A 325 -16.88 -0.96 0.10
N SER A 326 -17.00 -0.62 -1.18
CA SER A 326 -16.00 -0.91 -2.22
C SER A 326 -15.66 -2.40 -2.38
N ARG A 327 -16.54 -3.34 -1.97
CA ARG A 327 -16.30 -4.78 -2.14
C ARG A 327 -16.02 -5.12 -3.61
N GLY A 328 -14.95 -5.87 -3.85
CA GLY A 328 -14.38 -6.10 -5.17
C GLY A 328 -13.35 -5.06 -5.60
N ALA A 329 -12.83 -4.24 -4.66
CA ALA A 329 -11.82 -3.22 -4.94
C ALA A 329 -10.54 -3.85 -5.49
N ILE A 330 -10.06 -3.33 -6.62
CA ILE A 330 -8.86 -3.83 -7.32
C ILE A 330 -7.75 -2.79 -7.24
N ARG A 331 -6.53 -3.25 -6.91
CA ARG A 331 -5.27 -2.51 -7.00
C ARG A 331 -4.17 -3.43 -7.54
N PRO A 332 -3.15 -2.91 -8.23
CA PRO A 332 -2.00 -3.69 -8.69
C PRO A 332 -1.22 -4.30 -7.53
N THR A 333 -0.81 -5.57 -7.64
CA THR A 333 0.15 -6.28 -6.75
C THR A 333 0.00 -7.80 -6.93
N TRP A 334 -1.10 -8.30 -7.50
CA TRP A 334 -1.45 -9.72 -7.39
C TRP A 334 -0.56 -10.64 -8.20
N GLU A 335 0.06 -10.16 -9.30
CA GLU A 335 1.13 -10.90 -9.98
C GLU A 335 2.34 -11.07 -9.05
N LEU A 336 2.77 -10.03 -8.34
CA LEU A 336 3.87 -10.12 -7.37
C LEU A 336 3.58 -11.19 -6.32
N LEU A 337 2.42 -11.11 -5.69
CA LEU A 337 2.04 -11.97 -4.57
C LEU A 337 1.88 -13.43 -4.99
N TYR A 338 1.19 -13.66 -6.10
CA TYR A 338 1.03 -15.00 -6.66
C TYR A 338 2.38 -15.61 -7.03
N ASN A 339 3.23 -14.90 -7.77
CA ASN A 339 4.51 -15.46 -8.20
C ASN A 339 5.45 -15.68 -7.00
N HIS A 340 5.41 -14.83 -5.98
CA HIS A 340 6.18 -15.07 -4.76
C HIS A 340 5.70 -16.33 -4.01
N TYR A 341 4.42 -16.40 -3.62
CA TYR A 341 3.95 -17.50 -2.77
C TYR A 341 3.73 -18.81 -3.54
N VAL A 342 3.13 -18.77 -4.73
CA VAL A 342 2.77 -19.97 -5.48
C VAL A 342 3.94 -20.46 -6.33
N MET A 343 4.58 -19.58 -7.10
CA MET A 343 5.63 -20.02 -8.03
C MET A 343 6.99 -20.22 -7.34
N ILE A 344 7.43 -19.28 -6.51
CA ILE A 344 8.73 -19.35 -5.83
C ILE A 344 8.65 -20.24 -4.59
N LYS A 345 7.71 -19.97 -3.67
CA LYS A 345 7.61 -20.68 -2.37
C LYS A 345 6.82 -21.99 -2.44
N ARG A 346 6.10 -22.26 -3.54
CA ARG A 346 5.27 -23.47 -3.74
C ARG A 346 4.24 -23.68 -2.62
N MET A 347 3.67 -22.57 -2.13
CA MET A 347 2.61 -22.57 -1.13
C MET A 347 1.23 -22.61 -1.78
N ASP A 348 0.28 -23.23 -1.08
CA ASP A 348 -1.13 -23.19 -1.47
C ASP A 348 -1.70 -21.79 -1.18
N ALA A 349 -2.14 -21.09 -2.22
CA ALA A 349 -2.76 -19.77 -2.14
C ALA A 349 -3.98 -19.70 -3.10
N PRO A 350 -5.05 -20.48 -2.85
CA PRO A 350 -6.16 -20.62 -3.78
C PRO A 350 -6.90 -19.30 -4.01
N TRP A 351 -7.12 -18.49 -2.96
CA TRP A 351 -7.84 -17.23 -3.11
C TRP A 351 -6.99 -16.18 -3.81
N THR A 352 -5.70 -16.10 -3.49
CA THR A 352 -4.72 -15.25 -4.19
C THR A 352 -4.66 -15.60 -5.68
N THR A 353 -4.68 -16.89 -6.02
CA THR A 353 -4.69 -17.36 -7.41
C THR A 353 -5.95 -16.93 -8.15
N LEU A 354 -7.13 -17.12 -7.54
CA LEU A 354 -8.40 -16.68 -8.13
C LEU A 354 -8.48 -15.17 -8.24
N TYR A 355 -7.94 -14.45 -7.26
CA TYR A 355 -7.95 -13.00 -7.25
C TYR A 355 -7.03 -12.42 -8.31
N LEU A 356 -5.84 -12.99 -8.51
CA LEU A 356 -4.98 -12.65 -9.63
C LEU A 356 -5.76 -12.72 -10.95
N ASN A 357 -6.45 -13.84 -11.22
CA ASN A 357 -7.24 -13.99 -12.45
C ASN A 357 -8.31 -12.89 -12.57
N ASN A 358 -9.04 -12.59 -11.47
CA ASN A 358 -10.02 -11.51 -11.45
C ASN A 358 -9.40 -10.13 -11.74
N THR A 359 -8.21 -9.85 -11.21
CA THR A 359 -7.51 -8.59 -11.50
C THR A 359 -6.99 -8.52 -12.94
N LEU A 360 -6.48 -9.62 -13.48
CA LEU A 360 -6.06 -9.67 -14.88
C LEU A 360 -7.24 -9.45 -15.82
N ASP A 361 -8.41 -10.04 -15.53
CA ASP A 361 -9.63 -9.80 -16.30
C ASP A 361 -10.02 -8.31 -16.28
N TYR A 362 -9.93 -7.65 -15.11
CA TYR A 362 -10.17 -6.21 -14.98
C TYR A 362 -9.19 -5.37 -15.81
N TYR A 363 -7.90 -5.73 -15.82
CA TYR A 363 -6.86 -5.03 -16.59
C TYR A 363 -6.80 -5.43 -18.07
N GLY A 364 -7.71 -6.27 -18.56
CA GLY A 364 -7.71 -6.70 -19.96
C GLY A 364 -6.61 -7.70 -20.33
N GLY A 365 -6.18 -8.51 -19.36
CA GLY A 365 -5.25 -9.63 -19.52
C GLY A 365 -3.81 -9.35 -19.06
N ALA A 366 -3.46 -8.10 -18.76
CA ALA A 366 -2.14 -7.75 -18.26
C ALA A 366 -2.23 -6.59 -17.26
N GLU A 367 -1.72 -6.78 -16.05
CA GLU A 367 -1.63 -5.72 -15.05
C GLU A 367 -0.75 -4.57 -15.58
N GLY A 368 -1.32 -3.36 -15.59
CA GLY A 368 -0.61 -2.12 -15.89
C GLY A 368 -0.02 -1.48 -14.62
N GLY A 369 0.45 -0.25 -14.73
CA GLY A 369 1.02 0.49 -13.59
C GLY A 369 0.51 1.91 -13.49
N ALA A 370 1.13 2.69 -12.60
CA ALA A 370 0.73 4.07 -12.35
C ALA A 370 0.61 4.88 -13.67
N GLY A 371 -0.55 5.52 -13.86
CA GLY A 371 -0.91 6.24 -15.07
C GLY A 371 -1.58 5.42 -16.18
N SER A 372 -1.76 4.10 -16.03
CA SER A 372 -2.32 3.23 -17.08
C SER A 372 -3.78 2.82 -16.89
N TRP A 373 -4.37 3.05 -15.72
CA TRP A 373 -5.66 2.45 -15.35
C TRP A 373 -6.64 3.41 -14.66
N GLY A 374 -6.30 4.70 -14.58
CA GLY A 374 -7.18 5.74 -14.06
C GLY A 374 -6.44 6.96 -13.55
N GLU A 375 -7.21 7.96 -13.10
CA GLU A 375 -6.70 9.20 -12.50
C GLU A 375 -7.12 9.32 -11.03
N GLY A 376 -6.45 10.18 -10.26
CA GLY A 376 -6.68 10.37 -8.83
C GLY A 376 -5.79 9.48 -7.96
N SER A 377 -5.55 9.90 -6.72
CA SER A 377 -4.50 9.34 -5.85
C SER A 377 -4.50 7.81 -5.78
N GLY A 378 -5.69 7.19 -5.67
CA GLY A 378 -5.84 5.73 -5.60
C GLY A 378 -5.14 4.97 -6.73
N HIS A 379 -5.05 5.56 -7.92
CA HIS A 379 -4.41 4.97 -9.10
C HIS A 379 -2.89 5.17 -9.15
N TYR A 380 -2.36 6.01 -8.25
CA TYR A 380 -0.95 6.39 -8.12
C TYR A 380 -0.40 6.19 -6.69
N ASP A 381 -1.11 5.46 -5.82
CA ASP A 381 -0.57 5.08 -4.50
C ASP A 381 0.39 3.86 -4.64
N GLY A 382 0.47 3.26 -5.83
CA GLY A 382 1.50 2.27 -6.13
C GLY A 382 1.85 2.09 -7.60
N LEU A 383 3.06 1.58 -7.84
CA LEU A 383 3.70 1.53 -9.15
C LEU A 383 3.08 0.51 -10.11
N GLY A 384 2.65 -0.65 -9.61
CA GLY A 384 2.08 -1.74 -10.41
C GLY A 384 3.07 -2.42 -11.34
N TRP A 385 2.67 -2.61 -12.61
CA TRP A 385 3.43 -3.30 -13.66
C TRP A 385 3.69 -4.78 -13.40
N GLY A 386 2.86 -5.48 -12.64
CA GLY A 386 3.16 -6.84 -12.22
C GLY A 386 3.23 -7.86 -13.37
N SER A 387 2.44 -7.70 -14.43
CA SER A 387 2.57 -8.56 -15.63
C SER A 387 3.89 -8.33 -16.36
N LEU A 388 4.44 -7.12 -16.28
CA LEU A 388 5.75 -6.79 -16.84
C LEU A 388 6.88 -7.25 -15.92
N LEU A 389 6.74 -7.09 -14.61
CA LEU A 389 7.84 -7.21 -13.64
C LEU A 389 7.87 -8.54 -12.91
N TYR A 390 6.74 -9.16 -12.60
CA TYR A 390 6.69 -10.30 -11.66
C TYR A 390 6.14 -11.59 -12.26
N ARG A 391 5.44 -11.51 -13.41
CA ARG A 391 4.90 -12.70 -14.11
C ARG A 391 5.98 -13.76 -14.35
N MET A 392 5.81 -15.00 -13.85
CA MET A 392 6.76 -16.09 -14.12
C MET A 392 6.09 -17.26 -14.82
N ASP A 393 6.83 -17.91 -15.72
CA ASP A 393 6.51 -19.28 -16.13
C ASP A 393 7.32 -20.28 -15.30
N GLU A 394 6.95 -21.57 -15.34
CA GLU A 394 7.69 -22.64 -14.63
C GLU A 394 9.19 -22.70 -15.01
N SER A 395 9.54 -22.34 -16.24
CA SER A 395 10.94 -22.27 -16.67
C SER A 395 11.75 -21.13 -16.04
N ASP A 396 11.06 -20.12 -15.50
CA ASP A 396 11.67 -18.93 -14.93
C ASP A 396 11.94 -19.10 -13.43
N VAL A 397 11.26 -20.04 -12.77
CA VAL A 397 11.53 -20.41 -11.38
C VAL A 397 12.88 -21.13 -11.34
N ILE A 398 13.94 -20.41 -10.98
CA ILE A 398 15.24 -21.02 -10.71
C ILE A 398 15.04 -22.03 -9.59
N ALA A 399 15.38 -23.31 -9.84
CA ALA A 399 15.19 -24.37 -8.87
C ALA A 399 15.75 -23.93 -7.52
N PRO A 400 14.99 -24.05 -6.41
CA PRO A 400 15.44 -23.57 -5.12
C PRO A 400 16.83 -24.15 -4.84
N PHE A 401 17.78 -23.28 -4.50
CA PHE A 401 19.09 -23.70 -4.01
C PHE A 401 18.86 -24.82 -2.99
N PRO A 402 19.53 -25.98 -3.13
CA PRO A 402 19.41 -27.03 -2.12
C PRO A 402 19.84 -26.41 -0.80
N SER A 403 18.91 -26.33 0.14
CA SER A 403 19.17 -25.83 1.47
C SER A 403 20.37 -26.59 2.02
N LYS A 404 21.49 -25.89 2.17
CA LYS A 404 22.62 -26.45 2.92
C LYS A 404 22.12 -26.63 4.35
N SER A 405 22.15 -27.89 4.78
CA SER A 405 21.92 -28.36 6.15
C SER A 405 20.46 -28.51 6.61
N ALA A 406 19.74 -29.47 6.05
CA ALA A 406 19.01 -30.40 6.91
C ALA A 406 20.00 -31.50 7.34
N SER A 407 20.52 -31.41 8.56
CA SER A 407 21.24 -32.55 9.16
C SER A 407 20.25 -33.71 9.33
N PRO A 408 20.62 -34.95 8.99
CA PRO A 408 19.73 -36.09 9.13
C PRO A 408 19.58 -36.41 10.61
N THR A 409 18.39 -36.18 11.16
CA THR A 409 18.01 -36.62 12.50
C THR A 409 18.11 -38.14 12.55
N ALA A 410 18.91 -38.63 13.50
CA ALA A 410 19.13 -40.04 13.74
C ALA A 410 17.83 -40.77 14.13
N ASN A 411 17.73 -42.01 13.67
CA ASN A 411 16.70 -42.98 14.04
C ASN A 411 16.59 -43.20 15.56
N PRO A 412 15.41 -43.60 16.05
CA PRO A 412 15.07 -43.59 17.47
C PRO A 412 15.75 -44.77 18.20
N THR A 413 16.41 -44.48 19.31
CA THR A 413 16.84 -45.50 20.27
C THR A 413 15.96 -45.42 21.50
N SER A 414 15.25 -46.52 21.75
CA SER A 414 14.47 -46.82 22.95
C SER A 414 15.33 -46.76 24.21
N SER A 415 14.89 -46.04 25.24
CA SER A 415 15.39 -46.20 26.62
C SER A 415 14.37 -45.68 27.64
N ALA A 416 13.69 -46.64 28.25
CA ALA A 416 13.17 -46.72 29.61
C ALA A 416 12.73 -45.46 30.39
N SER A 417 11.47 -45.50 30.80
CA SER A 417 10.88 -44.75 31.91
C SER A 417 11.74 -44.73 33.17
N THR A 418 11.87 -43.54 33.78
CA THR A 418 12.04 -43.44 35.23
C THR A 418 11.03 -42.41 35.74
N THR A 419 10.06 -42.91 36.49
CA THR A 419 9.03 -42.18 37.23
C THR A 419 9.66 -41.39 38.38
N LEU A 420 9.32 -40.11 38.51
CA LEU A 420 9.34 -39.41 39.79
C LEU A 420 8.02 -38.66 39.98
N ASN A 421 7.22 -39.21 40.90
CA ASN A 421 6.05 -38.62 41.50
C ASN A 421 6.44 -37.42 42.36
N LEU A 422 5.71 -36.31 42.25
CA LEU A 422 5.45 -35.39 43.36
C LEU A 422 4.04 -34.79 43.16
N ALA A 423 3.18 -35.09 44.14
CA ALA A 423 1.77 -34.73 44.19
C ALA A 423 1.56 -33.30 44.73
N PRO A 424 0.34 -32.72 44.58
CA PRO A 424 0.09 -31.29 44.69
C PRO A 424 -0.29 -30.86 46.10
N SER A 425 -0.08 -29.58 46.41
CA SER A 425 -0.66 -28.92 47.60
C SER A 425 -1.69 -27.89 47.15
N ALA A 426 -2.94 -28.12 47.54
CA ALA A 426 -4.06 -27.21 47.41
C ALA A 426 -4.16 -26.29 48.64
N MET A 427 -4.66 -25.07 48.44
CA MET A 427 -5.32 -24.31 49.50
C MET A 427 -6.49 -23.49 48.92
N THR A 428 -7.69 -23.98 49.21
CA THR A 428 -8.99 -23.26 49.24
C THR A 428 -8.95 -22.27 50.42
N THR A 429 -9.69 -21.16 50.57
CA THR A 429 -11.05 -20.66 50.23
C THR A 429 -10.98 -19.13 50.50
N THR A 430 -11.84 -18.21 50.03
CA THR A 430 -13.27 -18.09 50.36
C THR A 430 -13.94 -16.97 49.53
N THR A 431 -15.23 -17.16 49.35
CA THR A 431 -16.33 -16.37 48.77
C THR A 431 -16.50 -14.90 49.20
N GLY A 432 -17.05 -14.10 48.28
CA GLY A 432 -17.84 -12.91 48.58
C GLY A 432 -18.72 -12.54 47.36
N ALA A 433 -20.03 -12.75 47.48
CA ALA A 433 -21.04 -12.39 46.49
C ALA A 433 -21.72 -11.07 46.87
N SER A 434 -22.11 -10.28 45.87
CA SER A 434 -23.24 -9.35 45.98
C SER A 434 -23.80 -9.01 44.59
N ASP A 435 -25.06 -9.35 44.41
CA ASP A 435 -25.96 -8.85 43.37
C ASP A 435 -26.05 -7.31 43.38
N GLN A 436 -26.21 -6.70 42.20
CA GLN A 436 -27.36 -5.84 41.94
C GLN A 436 -27.51 -5.51 40.44
N SER A 437 -28.78 -5.44 40.04
CA SER A 437 -29.33 -5.39 38.70
C SER A 437 -29.77 -3.98 38.27
N ALA A 438 -29.55 -3.67 36.98
CA ALA A 438 -30.38 -2.82 36.06
C ALA A 438 -30.56 -1.31 36.39
N PRO A 439 -30.81 -0.41 35.40
CA PRO A 439 -31.54 -0.67 34.15
C PRO A 439 -31.02 -0.02 32.84
N VAL A 440 -31.60 -0.58 31.79
CA VAL A 440 -31.69 -0.22 30.38
C VAL A 440 -32.05 1.26 30.16
N SER A 441 -31.41 1.88 29.16
CA SER A 441 -31.92 3.10 28.52
C SER A 441 -31.86 2.93 27.00
N HIS A 442 -33.03 2.93 26.37
CA HIS A 442 -33.21 3.04 24.92
C HIS A 442 -32.85 4.45 24.45
N SER A 443 -32.21 4.59 23.29
CA SER A 443 -32.31 5.81 22.50
C SER A 443 -32.13 5.57 21.00
N ALA A 444 -33.27 5.74 20.32
CA ALA A 444 -33.50 6.33 19.00
C ALA A 444 -32.49 6.09 17.87
N THR A 445 -32.93 5.24 16.94
CA THR A 445 -32.64 5.29 15.50
C THR A 445 -32.82 6.70 14.91
N THR A 446 -31.80 7.20 14.23
CA THR A 446 -31.92 8.25 13.21
C THR A 446 -31.34 7.73 11.88
N ASN A 447 -32.25 7.49 10.93
CA ASN A 447 -31.94 7.23 9.53
C ASN A 447 -31.28 8.47 8.91
N PHE A 448 -30.10 8.31 8.31
CA PHE A 448 -29.64 9.27 7.30
C PHE A 448 -29.83 8.67 5.92
N ALA A 449 -30.67 9.36 5.14
CA ALA A 449 -30.99 9.05 3.76
C ALA A 449 -29.78 9.30 2.86
N ALA A 450 -29.49 8.34 2.00
CA ALA A 450 -28.57 8.45 0.90
C ALA A 450 -29.02 9.54 -0.09
N VAL A 451 -28.16 10.53 -0.32
CA VAL A 451 -28.33 11.47 -1.44
C VAL A 451 -27.55 10.92 -2.63
N SER A 452 -28.32 10.42 -3.60
CA SER A 452 -27.86 10.05 -4.94
C SER A 452 -27.56 11.31 -5.75
N THR A 453 -26.32 11.45 -6.23
CA THR A 453 -25.93 12.46 -7.20
C THR A 453 -25.66 11.81 -8.56
N THR A 454 -26.63 11.93 -9.45
CA THR A 454 -26.48 11.66 -10.89
C THR A 454 -25.48 12.65 -11.54
N PRO A 455 -24.55 12.21 -12.39
CA PRO A 455 -23.65 13.09 -13.11
C PRO A 455 -24.38 13.89 -14.19
N ARG A 456 -24.17 15.20 -14.19
CA ARG A 456 -24.64 16.13 -15.23
C ARG A 456 -23.61 16.17 -16.35
N THR A 457 -23.98 15.63 -17.52
CA THR A 457 -23.20 15.72 -18.76
C THR A 457 -23.02 17.18 -19.16
N GLN A 458 -21.78 17.67 -19.22
CA GLN A 458 -21.44 18.90 -19.94
C GLN A 458 -20.81 18.55 -21.27
N THR A 459 -21.54 18.89 -22.33
CA THR A 459 -21.14 18.90 -23.73
C THR A 459 -20.11 19.99 -23.98
N PHE A 460 -18.92 19.63 -24.45
CA PHE A 460 -18.04 20.53 -25.18
C PHE A 460 -18.32 20.45 -26.68
N ALA A 461 -18.53 21.62 -27.28
CA ALA A 461 -18.78 21.80 -28.69
C ALA A 461 -17.51 21.51 -29.51
N SER A 462 -17.61 20.61 -30.49
CA SER A 462 -16.63 20.47 -31.56
C SER A 462 -17.15 21.21 -32.80
N SER A 463 -16.28 22.03 -33.37
CA SER A 463 -16.51 22.78 -34.60
C SER A 463 -16.56 21.86 -35.83
N THR A 464 -17.34 22.34 -36.79
CA THR A 464 -17.78 21.74 -38.05
C THR A 464 -16.68 21.59 -39.10
N ILE A 465 -16.59 20.42 -39.74
CA ILE A 465 -16.18 20.27 -41.16
C ILE A 465 -17.15 19.26 -41.83
N SER A 466 -17.41 19.55 -43.09
CA SER A 466 -18.56 19.24 -43.93
C SER A 466 -18.53 17.89 -44.67
N ASP A 467 -19.74 17.53 -45.10
CA ASP A 467 -20.16 16.91 -46.36
C ASP A 467 -20.30 15.37 -46.52
N ASP A 468 -21.59 15.03 -46.69
CA ASP A 468 -22.19 14.22 -47.76
C ASP A 468 -22.17 12.68 -47.74
N ASN A 469 -23.41 12.15 -47.59
CA ASN A 469 -24.17 11.31 -48.55
C ASN A 469 -24.71 9.94 -48.08
N PHE A 470 -26.02 9.75 -48.39
CA PHE A 470 -26.83 8.51 -48.57
C PHE A 470 -27.56 7.84 -47.37
N PRO A 471 -28.73 7.16 -47.60
CA PRO A 471 -29.99 7.57 -47.00
C PRO A 471 -30.72 6.50 -46.16
N GLN A 472 -31.81 6.97 -45.54
CA GLN A 472 -32.77 6.30 -44.66
C GLN A 472 -33.37 4.96 -45.10
N LEU A 473 -33.69 4.13 -44.10
CA LEU A 473 -34.86 3.23 -44.11
C LEU A 473 -35.68 3.35 -42.80
N ARG A 474 -37.00 3.55 -42.99
CA ARG A 474 -38.10 3.60 -41.99
C ARG A 474 -38.35 2.19 -41.43
N GLY A 475 -38.72 1.94 -40.17
CA GLY A 475 -39.85 2.40 -39.33
C GLY A 475 -40.25 1.21 -38.40
N PRO A 476 -41.38 1.18 -37.66
CA PRO A 476 -42.25 2.23 -37.16
C PRO A 476 -42.38 2.24 -35.61
N LYS A 477 -43.16 3.22 -35.16
CA LYS A 477 -43.41 3.71 -33.79
C LYS A 477 -44.36 2.82 -32.96
N SER A 478 -44.26 2.91 -31.65
CA SER A 478 -45.43 2.85 -30.75
C SER A 478 -45.34 3.93 -29.67
N HIS A 479 -46.39 4.75 -29.62
CA HIS A 479 -46.62 5.89 -28.74
C HIS A 479 -47.11 5.45 -27.36
N LEU A 480 -46.64 6.12 -26.31
CA LEU A 480 -47.40 6.36 -25.08
C LEU A 480 -47.04 7.78 -24.59
N ARG A 481 -48.07 8.62 -24.44
CA ARG A 481 -47.99 10.05 -24.14
C ARG A 481 -49.06 10.36 -23.09
N VAL A 482 -48.69 10.86 -21.91
CA VAL A 482 -49.51 11.76 -21.05
C VAL A 482 -48.56 12.44 -20.01
N PRO A 483 -48.93 13.56 -19.33
CA PRO A 483 -48.74 14.93 -19.81
C PRO A 483 -47.94 15.85 -18.83
N ASN A 484 -47.62 17.05 -19.32
CA ASN A 484 -47.05 18.20 -18.60
C ASN A 484 -47.88 18.64 -17.37
N LYS A 485 -47.18 19.01 -16.28
CA LYS A 485 -47.69 19.94 -15.24
C LYS A 485 -46.59 20.87 -14.72
N SER A 486 -46.76 22.16 -15.07
CA SER A 486 -46.53 23.39 -14.29
C SER A 486 -45.43 23.42 -13.21
N LEU A 487 -44.46 24.31 -13.44
CA LEU A 487 -43.58 24.93 -12.46
C LEU A 487 -44.38 25.76 -11.44
N LEU A 488 -44.11 25.54 -10.15
CA LEU A 488 -44.41 26.45 -9.06
C LEU A 488 -43.11 26.66 -8.28
N GLU A 489 -42.55 27.85 -8.40
CA GLU A 489 -41.50 28.36 -7.52
C GLU A 489 -42.09 28.54 -6.11
N ILE A 490 -41.44 27.95 -5.11
CA ILE A 490 -41.62 28.28 -3.70
C ILE A 490 -40.23 28.54 -3.13
N THR A 491 -39.98 29.78 -2.75
CA THR A 491 -38.83 30.23 -1.98
C THR A 491 -39.11 30.07 -0.48
N TRP A 492 -38.13 29.56 0.29
CA TRP A 492 -38.03 29.77 1.75
C TRP A 492 -36.56 29.97 2.18
N PRO A 493 -36.31 30.71 3.29
CA PRO A 493 -35.07 31.44 3.54
C PRO A 493 -34.19 30.89 4.69
N GLN A 494 -32.95 31.39 4.73
CA GLN A 494 -32.07 31.59 5.89
C GLN A 494 -32.11 30.58 7.06
N SER A 495 -31.40 29.46 6.94
CA SER A 495 -31.09 28.58 8.09
C SER A 495 -29.60 28.27 8.30
N GLU A 496 -28.69 28.68 7.41
CA GLU A 496 -27.25 28.38 7.56
C GLU A 496 -26.47 29.35 8.47
N ALA A 497 -26.97 30.57 8.71
CA ALA A 497 -26.28 31.55 9.54
C ALA A 497 -26.39 31.25 11.06
N ILE A 498 -27.46 30.58 11.50
CA ILE A 498 -27.72 30.31 12.92
C ILE A 498 -26.87 29.13 13.41
N PHE A 499 -26.56 28.15 12.55
CA PHE A 499 -25.71 27.01 12.91
C PHE A 499 -24.24 27.40 13.12
N LYS A 500 -23.71 28.35 12.32
CA LYS A 500 -22.33 28.83 12.47
C LYS A 500 -22.13 29.67 13.74
N ILE A 501 -23.14 30.42 14.17
CA ILE A 501 -23.08 31.23 15.41
C ILE A 501 -23.16 30.34 16.65
N LEU A 502 -23.97 29.28 16.65
CA LEU A 502 -24.06 28.35 17.78
C LEU A 502 -22.76 27.56 18.00
N TYR A 503 -22.10 27.14 16.91
CA TYR A 503 -20.84 26.39 16.99
C TYR A 503 -19.70 27.24 17.56
N MET A 504 -19.65 28.53 17.19
CA MET A 504 -18.64 29.47 17.69
C MET A 504 -18.83 29.79 19.18
N TYR A 505 -20.08 29.87 19.66
CA TYR A 505 -20.38 30.09 21.08
C TYR A 505 -20.02 28.88 21.96
N ILE A 506 -20.22 27.67 21.47
CA ILE A 506 -19.85 26.43 22.19
C ILE A 506 -18.33 26.32 22.30
N TYR A 507 -17.60 26.66 21.24
CA TYR A 507 -16.13 26.63 21.25
C TYR A 507 -15.53 27.68 22.21
N MET A 508 -16.11 28.89 22.26
CA MET A 508 -15.67 29.94 23.18
C MET A 508 -15.96 29.58 24.66
N TYR A 509 -17.08 28.91 24.94
CA TYR A 509 -17.43 28.51 26.31
C TYR A 509 -16.49 27.42 26.85
N VAL A 510 -16.10 26.46 26.00
CA VAL A 510 -15.15 25.40 26.36
C VAL A 510 -13.75 25.99 26.62
N CYS A 511 -13.29 26.94 25.80
CA CYS A 511 -12.00 27.61 26.03
C CYS A 511 -11.98 28.46 27.31
N VAL A 512 -13.07 29.15 27.65
CA VAL A 512 -13.16 29.93 28.90
C VAL A 512 -13.25 29.03 30.14
N CYS A 513 -13.91 27.88 30.05
CA CYS A 513 -13.94 26.89 31.13
C CYS A 513 -12.58 26.20 31.36
N LEU A 514 -11.77 26.00 30.32
CA LEU A 514 -10.40 25.48 30.46
C LEU A 514 -9.42 26.51 31.06
N LEU A 515 -9.60 27.80 30.76
CA LEU A 515 -8.77 28.87 31.32
C LEU A 515 -9.07 29.15 32.80
N LEU A 516 -10.30 28.86 33.28
CA LEU A 516 -10.68 29.00 34.69
C LEU A 516 -10.26 27.79 35.56
N TYR A 517 -9.74 26.71 34.96
CA TYR A 517 -9.21 25.54 35.69
C TYR A 517 -7.68 25.59 35.90
N ILE A 518 -7.00 26.62 35.36
CA ILE A 518 -5.54 26.80 35.44
C ILE A 518 -5.15 27.91 36.43
N VAL A 519 -6.13 28.58 37.05
CA VAL A 519 -5.91 29.55 38.14
C VAL A 519 -6.80 29.16 39.32
N ASP A 520 -6.40 28.11 40.04
CA ASP A 520 -6.63 27.91 41.48
C ASP A 520 -5.66 26.84 42.02
#